data_AF-A0A3R6KB59-F1
#
_entry.id   AF-A0A3R6KB59-F1
#
_cell.length_a   1.000
_cell.length_b   1.000
_cell.length_c   1.000
_cell.angle_alpha   90.00
_cell.angle_beta   90.00
_cell.angle_gamma   90.00
#
_symmetry.space_group_name_H-M   'P 1'
#
loop_
_entity.id
_entity.type
_entity.pdbx_description
1 polymer ?
#
loop_
_entity_poly.entity_id
_entity_poly.type
_entity_poly.pdbx_seq_one_letter_code
_entity_poly.pdbx_strand_id
1 'polypeptide(L)'
;MNRTINIDPALISVYPEIRLGCLHFTAEVKASSDVFWDYLDHEILPAVKNDIEGKEWSEVTGVRGSRAAYKAFGRNPGRYRVSSEALLRRVRRGDELYHVNSVVDVNNLISVESGLSVGSYDLEQLQGDIVFRKAEASQVEVWNL
;
A
#
# COMPACT_ATOMS: atom_id res chain seq x y z
N MET A 1 9.66 15.51 17.26
CA MET A 1 8.93 14.25 17.03
C MET A 1 9.30 13.30 18.16
N ASN A 2 8.37 12.94 19.05
CA ASN A 2 8.67 12.07 20.20
C ASN A 2 7.69 10.88 20.26
N ARG A 3 7.35 10.31 19.09
CA ARG A 3 6.53 9.10 18.97
C ARG A 3 7.42 7.94 18.61
N THR A 4 7.19 6.79 19.22
CA THR A 4 7.84 5.55 18.81
C THR A 4 7.01 4.86 17.73
N ILE A 5 7.71 4.22 16.78
CA ILE A 5 7.09 3.39 15.76
C ILE A 5 7.63 1.98 15.97
N ASN A 6 6.74 1.03 16.27
CA ASN A 6 7.12 -0.33 16.60
C ASN A 6 6.30 -1.34 15.79
N ILE A 7 6.91 -2.49 15.50
CA ILE A 7 6.21 -3.69 15.05
C ILE A 7 5.94 -4.53 16.30
N ASP A 8 4.69 -4.92 16.51
CA ASP A 8 4.30 -5.82 17.58
C ASP A 8 5.10 -7.15 17.46
N PRO A 9 5.82 -7.59 18.50
CA PRO A 9 6.54 -8.87 18.48
C PRO A 9 5.65 -10.07 18.11
N ALA A 10 4.34 -10.00 18.38
CA ALA A 10 3.38 -11.03 17.98
C ALA A 10 3.17 -11.13 16.46
N LEU A 11 3.43 -10.06 15.68
CA LEU A 11 3.49 -10.15 14.22
C LEU A 11 4.76 -10.87 13.78
N ILE A 12 5.91 -10.50 14.37
CA ILE A 12 7.22 -11.05 14.02
C ILE A 12 7.28 -12.55 14.33
N SER A 13 6.66 -12.99 15.42
CA SER A 13 6.61 -14.42 15.78
C SER A 13 5.84 -15.26 14.76
N VAL A 14 4.88 -14.69 14.02
CA VAL A 14 4.12 -15.37 12.96
C VAL A 14 4.81 -15.25 11.60
N TYR A 15 5.35 -14.07 11.27
CA TYR A 15 6.05 -13.82 10.01
C TYR A 15 7.34 -13.02 10.24
N PRO A 16 8.49 -13.69 10.48
CA PRO A 16 9.77 -13.03 10.84
C PRO A 16 10.33 -12.08 9.78
N GLU A 17 9.91 -12.24 8.53
CA GLU A 17 10.30 -11.39 7.41
C GLU A 17 9.47 -10.10 7.31
N ILE A 18 8.49 -9.87 8.20
CA ILE A 18 7.70 -8.65 8.18
C ILE A 18 8.60 -7.43 8.40
N ARG A 19 8.43 -6.39 7.59
CA ARG A 19 9.17 -5.13 7.68
C ARG A 19 8.19 -3.97 7.60
N LEU A 20 8.55 -2.86 8.23
CA LEU A 20 7.84 -1.60 8.18
C LEU A 20 8.83 -0.52 7.75
N GLY A 21 8.56 0.14 6.63
CA GLY A 21 9.27 1.34 6.20
C GLY A 21 8.52 2.58 6.66
N CYS A 22 9.23 3.56 7.20
CA CYS A 22 8.63 4.82 7.64
C CYS A 22 9.44 5.98 7.09
N LEU A 23 8.73 6.92 6.47
CA LEU A 23 9.28 8.20 6.02
C LEU A 23 8.50 9.31 6.71
N HIS A 24 9.22 10.34 7.15
CA HIS A 24 8.64 11.56 7.66
C HIS A 24 9.00 12.68 6.69
N PHE A 25 7.98 13.38 6.20
CA PHE A 25 8.13 14.49 5.28
C PHE A 25 7.04 15.53 5.55
N THR A 26 7.31 16.76 5.14
CA THR A 26 6.30 17.81 5.03
C THR A 26 5.86 17.88 3.57
N ALA A 27 4.55 17.87 3.35
CA ALA A 27 3.97 18.06 2.02
C ALA A 27 2.79 19.01 2.10
N GLU A 28 2.58 19.76 1.02
CA GLU A 28 1.35 20.51 0.79
C GLU A 28 0.37 19.59 0.05
N VAL A 29 -0.79 19.32 0.67
CA VAL A 29 -1.84 18.51 0.04
C VAL A 29 -2.56 19.38 -0.98
N LYS A 30 -2.48 18.99 -2.26
CA LYS A 30 -3.10 19.70 -3.39
C LYS A 30 -4.09 18.78 -4.08
N ALA A 31 -4.99 19.37 -4.87
CA ALA A 31 -5.76 18.59 -5.82
C ALA A 31 -4.83 17.78 -6.74
N SER A 32 -5.34 16.67 -7.28
CA SER A 32 -4.67 15.89 -8.32
C SER A 32 -4.24 16.77 -9.48
N SER A 33 -3.08 16.45 -10.07
CA SER A 33 -2.44 17.26 -11.12
C SER A 33 -2.51 16.53 -12.46
N ASP A 34 -3.02 17.19 -13.50
CA ASP A 34 -3.07 16.62 -14.85
C ASP A 34 -1.67 16.24 -15.37
N VAL A 35 -0.63 17.02 -15.04
CA VAL A 35 0.76 16.71 -15.43
C VAL A 35 1.26 15.43 -14.77
N PHE A 36 0.86 15.20 -13.52
CA PHE A 36 1.22 13.96 -12.82
C PHE A 36 0.49 12.76 -13.43
N TRP A 37 -0.80 12.91 -13.73
CA TRP A 37 -1.62 11.85 -14.30
C TRP A 37 -1.24 11.54 -15.74
N ASP A 38 -0.89 12.54 -16.53
CA ASP A 38 -0.33 12.35 -17.88
C ASP A 38 0.94 11.50 -17.84
N TYR A 39 1.86 11.79 -16.90
CA TYR A 39 3.05 10.96 -16.68
C TYR A 39 2.70 9.54 -16.20
N LEU A 40 1.82 9.41 -15.21
CA LEU A 40 1.42 8.12 -14.66
C LEU A 40 0.80 7.24 -15.75
N ASP A 41 -0.16 7.77 -16.51
CA ASP A 41 -0.95 7.02 -17.48
C ASP A 41 -0.16 6.66 -18.75
N HIS A 42 0.75 7.53 -19.20
CA HIS A 42 1.47 7.31 -20.46
C HIS A 42 2.85 6.66 -20.28
N GLU A 43 3.50 6.83 -19.13
CA GLU A 43 4.84 6.28 -18.90
C GLU A 43 4.81 5.09 -17.93
N ILE A 44 4.17 5.27 -16.77
CA ILE A 44 4.27 4.31 -15.67
C ILE A 44 3.32 3.13 -15.85
N LEU A 45 2.02 3.38 -16.04
CA LEU A 45 1.01 2.31 -16.10
C LEU A 45 1.26 1.32 -17.25
N PRO A 46 1.68 1.75 -18.47
CA PRO A 46 2.02 0.82 -19.53
C PRO A 46 3.25 -0.04 -19.19
N ALA A 47 4.28 0.55 -18.58
CA ALA A 47 5.48 -0.18 -18.16
C ALA A 47 5.15 -1.23 -17.08
N VAL A 48 4.37 -0.84 -16.07
CA VAL A 48 3.90 -1.75 -15.01
C VAL A 48 3.02 -2.85 -15.59
N LYS A 49 2.09 -2.51 -16.49
CA LYS A 49 1.21 -3.50 -17.15
C LYS A 49 2.03 -4.55 -17.90
N ASN A 50 3.01 -4.10 -18.68
CA ASN A 50 3.90 -5.00 -19.43
C ASN A 50 4.73 -5.89 -18.50
N ASP A 51 5.25 -5.36 -17.38
CA ASP A 51 6.01 -6.18 -16.44
C ASP A 51 5.13 -7.26 -15.79
N ILE A 52 3.86 -6.96 -15.46
CA ILE A 52 2.98 -7.91 -14.77
C ILE A 52 2.19 -8.83 -15.73
N GLU A 53 2.26 -8.62 -17.04
CA GLU A 53 1.51 -9.40 -18.03
C GLU A 53 1.93 -10.87 -17.99
N GLY A 54 0.96 -11.78 -18.05
CA GLY A 54 1.20 -13.23 -17.97
C GLY A 54 1.70 -13.77 -16.62
N LYS A 55 2.10 -12.91 -15.66
CA LYS A 55 2.54 -13.33 -14.32
C LYS A 55 1.36 -13.68 -13.40
N GLU A 56 1.49 -14.76 -12.65
CA GLU A 56 0.68 -15.01 -11.47
C GLU A 56 1.00 -14.02 -10.36
N TRP A 57 0.03 -13.71 -9.48
CA TRP A 57 0.23 -12.72 -8.41
C TRP A 57 1.34 -13.10 -7.41
N SER A 58 1.67 -14.39 -7.30
CA SER A 58 2.80 -14.88 -6.49
C SER A 58 4.17 -14.63 -7.12
N GLU A 59 4.22 -14.35 -8.43
CA GLU A 59 5.45 -14.11 -9.19
C GLU A 59 5.79 -12.61 -9.25
N VAL A 60 4.83 -11.74 -8.95
CA VAL A 60 5.08 -10.30 -8.83
C VAL A 60 5.82 -10.02 -7.51
N THR A 61 7.07 -9.59 -7.60
CA THR A 61 8.01 -9.46 -6.48
C THR A 61 7.43 -8.71 -5.27
N GLY A 62 6.84 -7.52 -5.48
CA GLY A 62 6.25 -6.71 -4.40
C GLY A 62 5.01 -7.31 -3.76
N VAL A 63 4.27 -8.14 -4.50
CA VAL A 63 3.04 -8.78 -4.04
C VAL A 63 3.33 -10.09 -3.31
N ARG A 64 4.41 -10.80 -3.68
CA ARG A 64 4.77 -12.09 -3.09
C ARG A 64 4.84 -12.05 -1.56
N GLY A 65 5.49 -11.02 -1.00
CA GLY A 65 5.66 -10.86 0.44
C GLY A 65 4.35 -10.66 1.19
N SER A 66 3.45 -9.82 0.67
CA SER A 66 2.14 -9.59 1.30
C SER A 66 1.26 -10.83 1.23
N ARG A 67 1.25 -11.56 0.10
CA ARG A 67 0.52 -12.83 -0.02
C ARG A 67 1.03 -13.89 0.96
N ALA A 68 2.36 -13.99 1.11
CA ALA A 68 3.00 -14.91 2.05
C ALA A 68 2.63 -14.57 3.50
N ALA A 69 2.72 -13.28 3.88
CA ALA A 69 2.30 -12.82 5.20
C ALA A 69 0.83 -13.14 5.48
N TYR A 70 -0.10 -12.79 4.59
CA TYR A 70 -1.53 -13.08 4.78
C TYR A 70 -1.80 -14.58 4.96
N LYS A 71 -1.13 -15.43 4.16
CA LYS A 71 -1.21 -16.89 4.31
C LYS A 71 -0.70 -17.35 5.68
N ALA A 72 0.41 -16.81 6.16
CA ALA A 72 0.96 -17.11 7.50
C ALA A 72 -0.02 -16.72 8.62
N PHE A 73 -0.78 -15.64 8.44
CA PHE A 73 -1.86 -15.22 9.35
C PHE A 73 -3.18 -15.98 9.13
N GLY A 74 -3.20 -17.05 8.33
CA GLY A 74 -4.37 -17.88 8.09
C GLY A 74 -5.44 -17.23 7.20
N ARG A 75 -5.10 -16.18 6.46
CA ARG A 75 -6.00 -15.49 5.52
C ARG A 75 -5.77 -16.01 4.10
N ASN A 76 -6.86 -16.11 3.33
CA ASN A 76 -6.77 -16.40 1.91
C ASN A 76 -6.34 -15.12 1.16
N PRO A 77 -5.13 -15.08 0.56
CA PRO A 77 -4.61 -13.88 -0.10
C PRO A 77 -5.36 -13.52 -1.39
N GLY A 78 -6.13 -14.45 -1.98
CA GLY A 78 -7.03 -14.15 -3.09
C GLY A 78 -8.29 -13.39 -2.66
N ARG A 79 -8.72 -13.56 -1.39
CA ARG A 79 -9.91 -12.89 -0.82
C ARG A 79 -9.56 -11.58 -0.11
N TYR A 80 -8.46 -11.59 0.64
CA TYR A 80 -7.97 -10.42 1.37
C TYR A 80 -6.66 -9.98 0.74
N ARG A 81 -6.71 -8.87 0.01
CA ARG A 81 -5.57 -8.31 -0.73
C ARG A 81 -5.18 -6.96 -0.16
N VAL A 82 -3.89 -6.68 -0.20
CA VAL A 82 -3.35 -5.37 0.13
C VAL A 82 -3.69 -4.36 -0.97
N SER A 83 -3.61 -3.06 -0.65
CA SER A 83 -3.97 -1.99 -1.59
C SER A 83 -3.15 -2.04 -2.88
N SER A 84 -1.85 -2.37 -2.82
CA SER A 84 -1.00 -2.46 -4.00
C SER A 84 -1.45 -3.57 -4.97
N GLU A 85 -1.80 -4.77 -4.48
CA GLU A 85 -2.34 -5.83 -5.35
C GLU A 85 -3.70 -5.41 -5.96
N ALA A 86 -4.53 -4.66 -5.22
CA ALA A 86 -5.78 -4.14 -5.78
C ALA A 86 -5.53 -3.14 -6.92
N LEU A 87 -4.55 -2.23 -6.78
CA LEU A 87 -4.16 -1.28 -7.81
C LEU A 87 -3.55 -1.99 -9.03
N LEU A 88 -2.59 -2.91 -8.83
CA LEU A 88 -1.98 -3.68 -9.92
C LEU A 88 -3.02 -4.48 -10.73
N ARG A 89 -4.06 -4.99 -10.06
CA ARG A 89 -5.19 -5.64 -10.72
C ARG A 89 -6.00 -4.68 -11.60
N ARG A 90 -6.16 -3.42 -11.21
CA ARG A 90 -6.80 -2.37 -12.05
C ARG A 90 -5.92 -2.10 -13.27
N VAL A 91 -4.62 -1.90 -13.06
CA VAL A 91 -3.63 -1.71 -14.15
C VAL A 91 -3.68 -2.85 -15.15
N ARG A 92 -3.68 -4.11 -14.69
CA ARG A 92 -3.78 -5.29 -15.58
C ARG A 92 -5.06 -5.28 -16.42
N ARG A 93 -6.20 -4.87 -15.84
CA ARG A 93 -7.48 -4.76 -16.57
C ARG A 93 -7.56 -3.53 -17.49
N GLY A 94 -6.69 -2.54 -17.30
CA GLY A 94 -6.80 -1.24 -17.96
C GLY A 94 -7.86 -0.34 -17.35
N ASP A 95 -8.21 -0.54 -16.07
CA ASP A 95 -9.10 0.36 -15.36
C ASP A 95 -8.34 1.62 -14.93
N GLU A 96 -9.01 2.77 -14.97
CA GLU A 96 -8.50 4.02 -14.39
C GLU A 96 -8.21 3.85 -12.89
N LEU A 97 -7.17 4.54 -12.40
CA LEU A 97 -6.86 4.59 -10.97
C LEU A 97 -7.65 5.71 -10.27
N TYR A 98 -7.46 5.88 -8.97
CA TYR A 98 -8.20 6.88 -8.19
C TYR A 98 -7.46 8.21 -8.18
N HIS A 99 -8.13 9.28 -8.60
CA HIS A 99 -7.67 10.66 -8.51
C HIS A 99 -8.18 11.24 -7.20
N VAL A 100 -7.31 11.44 -6.21
CA VAL A 100 -7.73 11.84 -4.86
C VAL A 100 -7.09 13.17 -4.46
N ASN A 101 -5.77 13.19 -4.32
CA ASN A 101 -4.97 14.37 -4.02
C ASN A 101 -3.49 14.04 -4.24
N SER A 102 -2.64 15.07 -4.27
CA SER A 102 -1.21 14.93 -4.55
C SER A 102 -0.48 13.88 -3.70
N VAL A 103 -0.84 13.71 -2.43
CA VAL A 103 -0.19 12.75 -1.53
C VAL A 103 -0.68 11.33 -1.80
N VAL A 104 -1.98 11.13 -1.96
CA VAL A 104 -2.57 9.82 -2.26
C VAL A 104 -2.16 9.34 -3.64
N ASP A 105 -2.10 10.24 -4.62
CA ASP A 105 -1.70 9.94 -5.98
C ASP A 105 -0.23 9.44 -6.02
N VAL A 106 0.68 10.09 -5.28
CA VAL A 106 2.06 9.63 -5.13
C VAL A 106 2.14 8.28 -4.39
N ASN A 107 1.33 8.05 -3.35
CA ASN A 107 1.27 6.73 -2.70
C ASN A 107 0.83 5.63 -3.66
N ASN A 108 -0.14 5.93 -4.53
CA ASN A 108 -0.63 5.01 -5.54
C ASN A 108 0.45 4.71 -6.58
N LEU A 109 1.16 5.74 -7.08
CA LEU A 109 2.33 5.59 -7.97
C LEU A 109 3.37 4.63 -7.36
N ILE A 110 3.84 4.91 -6.15
CA ILE A 110 4.85 4.06 -5.48
C ILE A 110 4.30 2.64 -5.30
N SER A 111 3.01 2.50 -4.98
CA SER A 111 2.39 1.20 -4.78
C SER A 111 2.28 0.37 -6.05
N VAL A 112 2.02 0.99 -7.21
CA VAL A 112 1.97 0.27 -8.49
C VAL A 112 3.36 -0.07 -9.02
N GLU A 113 4.34 0.82 -8.86
CA GLU A 113 5.71 0.54 -9.32
C GLU A 113 6.39 -0.54 -8.48
N SER A 114 6.26 -0.46 -7.15
CA SER A 114 6.95 -1.39 -6.25
C SER A 114 6.18 -2.68 -5.97
N GLY A 115 4.84 -2.65 -6.13
CA GLY A 115 3.93 -3.68 -5.65
C GLY A 115 3.77 -3.74 -4.12
N LEU A 116 4.37 -2.81 -3.37
CA LEU A 116 4.24 -2.70 -1.92
C LEU A 116 3.13 -1.72 -1.55
N SER A 117 2.38 -1.98 -0.47
CA SER A 117 1.37 -1.04 0.01
C SER A 117 2.01 0.15 0.72
N VAL A 118 1.70 1.35 0.24
CA VAL A 118 2.11 2.62 0.84
C VAL A 118 0.88 3.40 1.31
N GLY A 119 1.03 4.14 2.40
CA GLY A 119 0.03 5.06 2.91
C GLY A 119 0.67 6.22 3.66
N SER A 120 -0.07 7.30 3.80
CA SER A 120 0.35 8.49 4.54
C SER A 120 -0.68 8.84 5.59
N TYR A 121 -0.23 9.42 6.69
CA TYR A 121 -1.06 9.80 7.82
C TYR A 121 -0.67 11.21 8.26
N ASP A 122 -1.68 12.03 8.57
CA ASP A 122 -1.47 13.33 9.19
C ASP A 122 -1.04 13.14 10.66
N LEU A 123 0.20 13.50 10.95
CA LEU A 123 0.81 13.33 12.27
C LEU A 123 0.17 14.21 13.35
N GLU A 124 -0.51 15.30 12.98
CA GLU A 124 -1.25 16.13 13.93
C GLU A 124 -2.51 15.43 14.42
N GLN A 125 -3.06 14.53 13.60
CA GLN A 125 -4.26 13.75 13.93
C GLN A 125 -3.96 12.44 14.65
N LEU A 126 -2.69 12.02 14.72
CA LEU A 126 -2.29 10.79 15.41
C LEU A 126 -2.18 10.99 16.93
N GLN A 127 -2.75 10.05 17.69
CA GLN A 127 -2.66 10.01 19.15
C GLN A 127 -1.80 8.82 19.60
N GLY A 128 -0.89 9.04 20.55
CA GLY A 128 -0.04 8.00 21.11
C GLY A 128 1.08 7.50 20.19
N ASP A 129 1.64 6.35 20.55
CA ASP A 129 2.65 5.62 19.77
C ASP A 129 2.03 4.85 18.60
N ILE A 130 2.83 4.61 17.56
CA ILE A 130 2.39 3.90 16.36
C ILE A 130 2.83 2.43 16.48
N VAL A 131 1.86 1.53 16.46
CA VAL A 131 2.12 0.08 16.54
C VAL A 131 1.53 -0.62 15.34
N PHE A 132 2.39 -1.24 14.52
CA PHE A 132 1.94 -2.19 13.51
C PHE A 132 1.64 -3.51 14.21
N ARG A 133 0.37 -3.90 14.23
CA ARG A 133 -0.11 -5.12 14.91
C ARG A 133 -1.22 -5.80 14.12
N LYS A 134 -1.54 -7.04 14.51
CA LYS A 134 -2.74 -7.72 14.03
C LYS A 134 -3.99 -6.99 14.54
N ALA A 135 -4.99 -6.83 13.67
CA ALA A 135 -6.28 -6.28 14.05
C ALA A 135 -7.06 -7.28 14.94
N GLU A 136 -7.78 -6.76 15.93
CA GLU A 136 -8.70 -7.53 16.76
C GLU A 136 -10.07 -7.64 16.08
N ALA A 137 -10.81 -8.71 16.35
CA ALA A 137 -12.10 -8.96 15.71
C ALA A 137 -13.17 -7.90 16.01
N SER A 138 -13.04 -7.16 17.11
CA SER A 138 -13.93 -6.09 17.53
C SER A 138 -13.62 -4.73 16.88
N GLN A 139 -12.50 -4.60 16.17
CA GLN A 139 -12.12 -3.34 15.56
C GLN A 139 -12.86 -3.10 14.25
N VAL A 140 -13.45 -1.92 14.14
CA VAL A 140 -14.12 -1.43 12.93
C VAL A 140 -13.17 -0.45 12.24
N GLU A 141 -12.99 -0.59 10.93
CA GLU A 141 -12.33 0.44 10.12
C GLU A 141 -13.26 1.66 10.04
N VAL A 142 -12.80 2.80 10.58
CA VAL A 142 -13.50 4.08 10.45
C VAL A 142 -12.79 4.88 9.36
N TRP A 143 -13.45 5.05 8.22
CA TRP A 143 -12.98 5.95 7.17
C TRP A 143 -13.55 7.34 7.42
N ASN A 144 -12.75 8.24 7.99
CA ASN A 144 -13.03 9.67 7.92
C ASN A 144 -12.25 10.19 6.70
N LEU A 145 -12.93 10.26 5.55
CA LEU A 145 -12.45 10.97 4.37
C LEU A 145 -12.82 12.44 4.48
#